data_AF-A0A959LAL1-F1
#
_entry.id   AF-A0A959LAL1-F1
#
_cell.length_a   1.000
_cell.length_b   1.000
_cell.length_c   1.000
_cell.angle_alpha   90.00
_cell.angle_beta   90.00
_cell.angle_gamma   90.00
#
_symmetry.space_group_name_H-M   'P 1'
#
loop_
_entity.id
_entity.type
_entity.pdbx_description
1 polymer ?
#
loop_
_entity_poly.entity_id
_entity_poly.type
_entity_poly.pdbx_seq_one_letter_code
_entity_poly.pdbx_strand_id
1 'polypeptide(L)'
;MKLDYKNWIPYIVSILVILLVCIFYFFPQFENKVVPQGDIVQYKGMSKEITDYRNKTGEEALWTNSMFGGMPAYQISTSSHTNLLQYPNKWLKLGFNSPAGVFIMGMIGFFILLVVLGVNPWISLILSICFGLGTGN
;
A
#
# COMPACT_ATOMS: atom_id res chain seq x y z
N MET A 1 38.39 -2.51 3.81
CA MET A 1 37.29 -3.41 3.42
C MET A 1 36.93 -3.10 1.97
N LYS A 2 37.40 -3.89 0.99
CA LYS A 2 37.04 -3.68 -0.42
C LYS A 2 35.64 -4.24 -0.60
N LEU A 3 34.65 -3.37 -0.80
CA LEU A 3 33.29 -3.79 -1.15
C LEU A 3 33.34 -4.43 -2.53
N ASP A 4 33.19 -5.75 -2.57
CA ASP A 4 33.17 -6.53 -3.81
C ASP A 4 31.80 -6.36 -4.48
N TYR A 5 31.73 -5.35 -5.37
CA TYR A 5 30.50 -4.89 -6.03
C TYR A 5 29.78 -6.00 -6.80
N LYS A 6 30.52 -7.03 -7.26
CA LYS A 6 29.97 -8.15 -8.03
C LYS A 6 28.99 -8.99 -7.20
N ASN A 7 29.16 -9.04 -5.88
CA ASN A 7 28.30 -9.80 -4.97
C ASN A 7 26.96 -9.11 -4.70
N TRP A 8 26.86 -7.79 -4.94
CA TRP A 8 25.63 -7.02 -4.70
C TRP A 8 24.69 -6.97 -5.92
N ILE A 9 25.23 -7.22 -7.11
CA ILE A 9 24.49 -7.25 -8.38
C ILE A 9 23.19 -8.06 -8.30
N PRO A 10 23.18 -9.34 -7.84
CA PRO A 10 21.96 -10.13 -7.89
C PRO A 10 20.83 -9.54 -7.00
N TYR A 11 21.17 -8.90 -5.89
CA TYR A 11 20.18 -8.27 -5.00
C TYR A 11 19.58 -7.01 -5.61
N ILE A 12 20.43 -6.13 -6.15
CA ILE A 12 19.98 -4.88 -6.78
C ILE A 12 19.12 -5.18 -8.01
N VAL A 13 19.57 -6.12 -8.85
CA VAL A 13 18.82 -6.55 -10.03
C VAL A 13 17.47 -7.13 -9.64
N SER A 14 17.42 -7.96 -8.58
CA SER A 14 16.15 -8.55 -8.12
C SER A 14 15.15 -7.51 -7.67
N ILE A 15 15.58 -6.52 -6.88
CA ILE A 15 14.71 -5.41 -6.44
C ILE A 15 14.21 -4.61 -7.64
N LEU A 16 15.08 -4.30 -8.60
CA LEU A 16 14.72 -3.55 -9.80
C LEU A 16 13.69 -4.32 -10.65
N VAL A 17 13.87 -5.63 -10.82
CA VAL A 17 12.91 -6.49 -11.54
C VAL A 17 11.57 -6.52 -10.82
N ILE A 18 11.53 -6.66 -9.50
CA ILE A 18 10.27 -6.61 -8.71
C ILE A 18 9.53 -5.30 -8.95
N LEU A 19 10.25 -4.17 -8.94
CA LEU A 19 9.65 -2.86 -9.19
C LEU A 19 9.08 -2.74 -10.60
N LEU A 20 9.83 -3.18 -11.61
CA LEU A 20 9.36 -3.14 -13.00
C LEU A 20 8.11 -4.01 -13.17
N VAL A 21 8.12 -5.25 -12.67
CA VAL A 21 6.96 -6.16 -12.75
C VAL A 21 5.73 -5.53 -12.11
N CYS A 22 5.86 -4.93 -10.92
CA CYS A 22 4.75 -4.25 -10.26
C CYS A 22 4.24 -3.05 -11.07
N ILE A 23 5.13 -2.20 -11.59
CA ILE A 23 4.74 -1.01 -12.35
C ILE A 23 3.99 -1.41 -13.63
N PHE A 24 4.47 -2.42 -14.36
CA PHE A 24 3.82 -2.90 -15.56
C PHE A 24 2.48 -3.58 -15.27
N TYR A 25 2.40 -4.42 -14.22
CA TYR A 25 1.17 -5.09 -13.86
C TYR A 25 0.08 -4.10 -13.38
N PHE A 26 0.47 -3.12 -12.57
CA PHE A 26 -0.44 -2.09 -12.06
C PHE A 26 -0.46 -0.81 -12.91
N PHE A 27 -0.08 -0.87 -14.18
CA PHE A 27 -0.08 0.29 -15.08
C PHE A 27 -1.41 1.09 -15.08
N PRO A 28 -2.60 0.46 -15.08
CA PRO A 28 -3.87 1.19 -15.02
C PRO A 28 -4.04 2.08 -13.79
N GLN A 29 -3.42 1.72 -12.67
CA GLN A 29 -3.46 2.53 -11.43
C GLN A 29 -2.81 3.91 -11.65
N PHE A 30 -1.73 3.96 -12.44
CA PHE A 30 -1.02 5.20 -12.73
C PHE A 30 -1.77 6.09 -13.73
N GLU A 31 -2.67 5.50 -14.52
CA GLU A 31 -3.59 6.24 -15.39
C GLU A 31 -4.85 6.73 -14.66
N ASN A 32 -4.91 6.57 -13.32
CA ASN A 32 -6.10 6.86 -12.50
C ASN A 32 -7.35 6.08 -12.94
N LYS A 33 -7.16 4.94 -13.61
CA LYS A 33 -8.27 4.04 -13.93
C LYS A 33 -8.62 3.27 -12.67
N VAL A 34 -9.86 3.41 -12.23
CA VAL A 34 -10.37 2.76 -11.02
C VAL A 34 -11.61 1.97 -11.40
N VAL A 35 -11.68 0.72 -10.91
CA VAL A 35 -12.88 -0.10 -11.03
C VAL A 35 -13.94 0.46 -10.06
N PRO A 36 -15.21 0.61 -10.48
CA PRO A 36 -16.26 0.99 -9.56
C PRO A 36 -16.49 -0.15 -8.55
N GLN A 37 -16.20 0.12 -7.28
CA GLN A 37 -16.43 -0.81 -6.18
C GLN A 37 -17.58 -0.29 -5.31
N GLY A 38 -18.55 -1.16 -4.99
CA GLY A 38 -19.77 -0.76 -4.29
C GLY A 38 -19.51 -0.25 -2.87
N ASP A 39 -18.53 -0.83 -2.19
CA ASP A 39 -18.00 -0.40 -0.89
C ASP A 39 -17.40 1.02 -0.96
N ILE A 40 -16.62 1.36 -2.00
CA ILE A 40 -16.09 2.72 -2.20
C ILE A 40 -17.22 3.73 -2.40
N VAL A 41 -18.24 3.36 -3.18
CA VAL A 41 -19.41 4.24 -3.42
C VAL A 41 -20.20 4.45 -2.14
N GLN A 42 -20.48 3.38 -1.39
CA GLN A 42 -21.17 3.45 -0.11
C GLN A 42 -20.36 4.26 0.91
N TYR A 43 -19.05 4.03 1.01
CA TYR A 43 -18.14 4.78 1.86
C TYR A 43 -18.21 6.28 1.62
N LYS A 44 -18.17 6.72 0.36
CA LYS A 44 -18.27 8.13 -0.01
C LYS A 44 -19.58 8.76 0.46
N GLY A 45 -20.68 8.01 0.44
CA GLY A 45 -21.97 8.46 1.00
C GLY A 45 -21.91 8.58 2.52
N MET A 46 -21.42 7.55 3.20
CA MET A 46 -21.32 7.49 4.67
C MET A 46 -20.40 8.57 5.24
N SER A 47 -19.28 8.86 4.58
CA SER A 47 -18.28 9.83 5.07
C SER A 47 -18.60 11.28 4.71
N LYS A 48 -19.69 11.55 3.96
CA LYS A 48 -19.95 12.87 3.37
C LYS A 48 -20.14 13.96 4.41
N GLU A 49 -21.01 13.72 5.40
CA GLU A 49 -21.26 14.68 6.49
C GLU A 49 -19.98 14.99 7.27
N ILE A 50 -19.21 13.95 7.61
CA ILE A 50 -17.96 14.08 8.37
C ILE A 50 -16.93 14.90 7.58
N THR A 51 -16.78 14.61 6.29
CA THR A 51 -15.85 15.31 5.40
C THR A 51 -16.25 16.78 5.22
N ASP A 52 -17.56 17.05 5.05
CA ASP A 52 -18.07 18.40 4.87
C ASP A 52 -17.95 19.23 6.16
N TYR A 53 -18.13 18.62 7.34
CA TYR A 53 -17.85 19.27 8.62
C TYR A 53 -16.37 19.65 8.73
N ARG A 54 -15.48 18.69 8.49
CA ARG A 54 -14.01 18.89 8.53
C ARG A 54 -13.55 20.01 7.60
N ASN A 55 -14.09 20.06 6.38
CA ASN A 55 -13.75 21.10 5.42
C ASN A 55 -14.21 22.50 5.84
N LYS A 56 -15.27 22.62 6.66
CA LYS A 56 -15.83 23.90 7.10
C LYS A 56 -15.20 24.41 8.39
N THR A 57 -14.99 23.54 9.36
CA THR A 57 -14.53 23.91 10.71
C THR A 57 -13.04 23.71 10.90
N GLY A 58 -12.41 22.84 10.09
CA GLY A 58 -11.06 22.36 10.32
C GLY A 58 -10.95 21.31 11.43
N GLU A 59 -12.07 20.92 12.04
CA GLU A 59 -12.14 19.93 13.13
C GLU A 59 -12.78 18.63 12.68
N GLU A 60 -12.44 17.53 13.34
CA GLU A 60 -13.04 16.21 13.07
C GLU A 60 -14.41 16.08 13.74
N ALA A 61 -15.42 15.69 12.98
CA ALA A 61 -16.69 15.27 13.56
C ALA A 61 -16.50 13.90 14.23
N LEU A 62 -16.84 13.78 15.52
CA LEU A 62 -16.78 12.50 16.26
C LEU A 62 -18.09 11.71 16.17
N TRP A 63 -19.17 12.33 15.70
CA TRP A 63 -20.49 11.75 15.53
C TRP A 63 -21.09 12.20 14.19
N THR A 64 -21.75 11.31 13.47
CA THR A 64 -22.50 11.61 12.24
C THR A 64 -23.97 11.29 12.46
N ASN A 65 -24.88 12.15 12.02
CA ASN A 65 -26.33 11.93 12.10
C ASN A 65 -26.91 11.30 10.82
N SER A 66 -26.16 11.33 9.73
CA SER A 66 -26.59 10.86 8.41
C SER A 66 -26.75 9.33 8.32
N MET A 67 -26.09 8.56 9.19
CA MET A 67 -26.18 7.11 9.21
C MET A 67 -27.10 6.62 10.34
N PHE A 68 -28.21 5.97 9.98
CA PHE A 68 -29.12 5.24 10.89
C PHE A 68 -29.53 6.00 12.17
N GLY A 69 -29.75 7.32 12.09
CA GLY A 69 -30.14 8.13 13.24
C GLY A 69 -28.98 8.53 14.17
N GLY A 70 -27.74 8.18 13.81
CA GLY A 70 -26.55 8.54 14.55
C GLY A 70 -25.55 7.41 14.65
N MET A 71 -24.27 7.67 14.39
CA MET A 71 -23.18 6.76 14.77
C MET A 71 -21.86 7.49 15.03
N PRO A 72 -20.95 6.88 15.79
CA PRO A 72 -19.62 7.44 15.97
C PRO A 72 -18.82 7.45 14.66
N ALA A 73 -18.21 8.60 14.35
CA ALA A 73 -17.50 8.83 13.10
C ALA A 73 -16.16 8.08 13.00
N TYR A 74 -15.59 7.64 14.14
CA TYR A 74 -14.30 6.93 14.18
C TYR A 74 -14.31 5.60 13.43
N GLN A 75 -15.49 5.00 13.20
CA GLN A 75 -15.65 3.76 12.42
C GLN A 75 -15.80 4.03 10.91
N ILE A 76 -15.97 5.30 10.50
CA ILE A 76 -16.14 5.69 9.10
C ILE A 76 -14.91 6.45 8.61
N SER A 77 -14.67 7.65 9.14
CA SER A 77 -13.66 8.54 8.60
C SER A 77 -13.25 9.59 9.63
N THR A 78 -12.20 9.30 10.40
CA THR A 78 -11.56 10.29 11.27
C THR A 78 -10.08 10.36 10.93
N SER A 79 -9.59 11.53 10.53
CA SER A 79 -8.17 11.73 10.30
C SER A 79 -7.50 12.08 11.63
N SER A 80 -6.64 11.19 12.12
CA SER A 80 -5.78 11.51 13.25
C SER A 80 -4.46 12.09 12.75
N HIS A 81 -4.26 13.40 12.92
CA HIS A 81 -2.99 14.06 12.61
C HIS A 81 -1.79 13.49 13.39
N THR A 82 -2.05 12.80 14.51
CA THR A 82 -1.03 12.18 15.39
C THR A 82 -0.65 10.76 14.95
N ASN A 83 -1.15 10.24 13.83
CA ASN A 83 -0.82 8.87 13.42
C ASN A 83 0.61 8.76 12.87
N LEU A 84 1.58 8.47 13.75
CA LEU A 84 2.99 8.29 13.38
C LEU A 84 3.23 7.08 12.47
N LEU A 85 2.32 6.10 12.43
CA LEU A 85 2.46 4.90 11.58
C LEU A 85 2.30 5.22 10.08
N GLN A 86 1.77 6.40 9.74
CA GLN A 86 1.63 6.81 8.34
C GLN A 86 2.99 6.97 7.64
N TYR A 87 4.03 7.41 8.36
CA TYR A 87 5.36 7.64 7.82
C TYR A 87 6.08 6.33 7.41
N PRO A 88 6.24 5.33 8.31
CA PRO A 88 6.86 4.07 7.92
C PRO A 88 6.04 3.32 6.87
N ASN A 89 4.70 3.38 6.94
CA ASN A 89 3.84 2.77 5.92
C ASN A 89 4.08 3.37 4.52
N LYS A 90 4.17 4.71 4.42
CA LYS A 90 4.47 5.38 3.15
C LYS A 90 5.87 5.03 2.65
N TRP A 91 6.85 4.93 3.54
CA TRP A 91 8.23 4.58 3.19
C TRP A 91 8.36 3.13 2.71
N LEU A 92 7.72 2.18 3.38
CA LEU A 92 7.71 0.77 3.02
C LEU A 92 7.06 0.51 1.65
N LYS A 93 6.04 1.30 1.30
CA LYS A 93 5.39 1.28 -0.02
C LYS A 93 6.15 2.09 -1.08
N LEU A 94 7.34 2.61 -0.76
CA LEU A 94 8.15 3.48 -1.63
C LEU A 94 7.39 4.72 -2.15
N GLY A 95 6.38 5.17 -1.40
CA GLY A 95 5.52 6.28 -1.79
C GLY A 95 4.45 5.96 -2.83
N PHE A 96 4.33 4.71 -3.31
CA PHE A 96 3.28 4.31 -4.23
C PHE A 96 1.93 4.17 -3.51
N ASN A 97 0.86 4.57 -4.21
CA ASN A 97 -0.51 4.32 -3.75
C ASN A 97 -0.83 2.81 -3.80
N SER A 98 -1.79 2.38 -2.98
CA SER A 98 -2.39 1.04 -3.10
C SER A 98 -3.19 0.94 -4.41
N PRO A 99 -3.29 -0.25 -5.05
CA PRO A 99 -2.73 -1.54 -4.65
C PRO A 99 -1.21 -1.72 -4.85
N ALA A 100 -0.59 -1.08 -5.85
CA ALA A 100 0.81 -1.33 -6.25
C ALA A 100 1.81 -1.27 -5.08
N GLY A 101 1.70 -0.26 -4.22
CA GLY A 101 2.62 -0.10 -3.08
C GLY A 101 2.58 -1.27 -2.09
N VAL A 102 1.42 -1.91 -1.91
CA VAL A 102 1.27 -3.08 -1.02
C VAL A 102 1.94 -4.31 -1.62
N PHE A 103 1.79 -4.52 -2.93
CA PHE A 103 2.43 -5.63 -3.64
C PHE A 103 3.95 -5.49 -3.65
N ILE A 104 4.47 -4.29 -3.91
CA ILE A 104 5.90 -3.99 -3.85
C ILE A 104 6.45 -4.29 -2.45
N MET A 105 5.79 -3.78 -1.41
CA MET A 105 6.17 -4.04 -0.02
C MET A 105 6.20 -5.55 0.29
N GLY A 106 5.16 -6.28 -0.12
CA GLY A 106 5.05 -7.72 0.08
C GLY A 106 6.14 -8.52 -0.65
N MET A 107 6.36 -8.25 -1.94
CA MET A 107 7.38 -8.92 -2.74
C MET A 107 8.80 -8.65 -2.23
N ILE A 108 9.12 -7.40 -1.88
CA ILE A 108 10.42 -7.05 -1.30
C ILE A 108 10.58 -7.71 0.07
N GLY A 109 9.55 -7.68 0.92
CA GLY A 109 9.59 -8.32 2.23
C GLY A 109 9.85 -9.83 2.13
N PHE A 110 9.16 -10.52 1.23
CA PHE A 110 9.35 -11.94 1.00
C PHE A 110 10.71 -12.26 0.36
N PHE A 111 11.18 -11.42 -0.57
CA PHE A 111 12.52 -11.55 -1.13
C PHE A 111 13.61 -11.47 -0.06
N ILE A 112 13.53 -10.47 0.83
CA ILE A 112 14.47 -10.31 1.96
C ILE A 112 14.40 -11.53 2.87
N LEU A 113 13.20 -12.01 3.20
CA LEU A 113 13.01 -13.22 4.00
C LEU A 113 13.75 -14.42 3.41
N LEU A 114 13.58 -14.70 2.12
CA LEU A 114 14.23 -15.84 1.46
C LEU A 114 15.75 -15.70 1.43
N VAL A 115 16.26 -14.49 1.19
CA VAL A 115 17.70 -14.21 1.26
C VAL A 115 18.25 -14.46 2.67
N VAL A 116 17.55 -14.01 3.72
CA VAL A 116 17.94 -14.24 5.12
C VAL A 116 17.92 -15.74 5.47
N LEU A 117 17.01 -16.51 4.88
CA LEU A 117 16.95 -17.97 5.02
C LEU A 117 18.03 -18.71 4.22
N GLY A 118 18.90 -18.00 3.49
CA GLY A 118 20.01 -18.58 2.74
C GLY A 118 19.64 -19.09 1.34
N VAL A 119 18.47 -18.73 0.82
CA VAL A 119 18.06 -19.07 -0.55
C VAL A 119 18.83 -18.21 -1.56
N ASN A 120 19.22 -18.81 -2.69
CA ASN A 120 19.91 -18.10 -3.75
C ASN A 120 19.07 -16.88 -4.23
N PRO A 121 19.66 -15.68 -4.36
CA PRO A 121 18.92 -14.47 -4.76
C PRO A 121 18.08 -14.60 -6.03
N TRP A 122 18.54 -15.35 -7.02
CA TRP A 122 17.78 -15.57 -8.27
C TRP A 122 16.52 -16.40 -8.04
N ILE A 123 16.60 -17.41 -7.18
CA ILE A 123 15.44 -18.22 -6.79
C ILE A 123 14.51 -17.39 -5.91
N SER A 124 15.07 -16.59 -4.99
CA SER A 124 14.31 -15.69 -4.14
C SER A 124 13.50 -14.67 -4.94
N LEU A 125 14.04 -14.17 -6.05
CA LEU A 125 13.34 -13.28 -6.99
C LEU A 125 12.12 -13.97 -7.63
N ILE A 126 12.30 -15.17 -8.15
CA ILE A 126 11.20 -15.90 -8.81
C ILE A 126 10.10 -16.20 -7.80
N LEU A 127 10.49 -16.70 -6.62
CA LEU A 127 9.54 -17.02 -5.56
C LEU A 127 8.83 -15.78 -5.02
N SER A 128 9.48 -14.62 -4.93
CA SER A 128 8.82 -13.38 -4.49
C SER A 128 7.82 -12.85 -5.49
N ILE A 129 8.09 -12.95 -6.79
CA ILE A 129 7.13 -12.60 -7.84
C ILE A 129 5.94 -13.56 -7.79
N CYS A 130 6.18 -14.87 -7.71
CA CYS A 130 5.11 -15.87 -7.56
C CYS A 130 4.28 -15.65 -6.30
N PHE A 131 4.91 -15.33 -5.18
CA PHE A 131 4.23 -15.01 -3.93
C PHE A 131 3.34 -13.78 -4.07
N GLY A 132 3.89 -12.68 -4.58
CA GLY A 132 3.16 -11.43 -4.72
C GLY A 132 2.01 -11.52 -5.71
N LEU A 133 2.19 -12.16 -6.87
CA LEU A 133 1.14 -12.27 -7.90
C LEU A 133 0.17 -13.45 -7.66
N GLY A 134 0.60 -14.48 -6.93
CA GLY A 134 -0.23 -15.63 -6.58
C GLY A 134 -1.14 -15.38 -5.36
N THR A 135 -0.87 -14.35 -4.58
CA THR A 135 -1.74 -13.94 -3.47
C THR A 135 -3.01 -13.30 -4.03
N GLY A 136 -4.11 -14.06 -4.03
CA GLY A 136 -5.43 -13.59 -4.44
C GLY A 136 -6.07 -12.70 -3.37
N ASN A 137 -5.66 -11.43 -3.33
CA ASN A 137 -6.33 -10.37 -2.59
C ASN A 137 -7.29 -9.59 -3.48
#